data_AF-E9CQY1-F1
#
_entry.id   AF-E9CQY1-F1
#
_cell.length_a   1.000
_cell.length_b   1.000
_cell.length_c   1.000
_cell.angle_alpha   90.00
_cell.angle_beta   90.00
_cell.angle_gamma   90.00
#
_symmetry.space_group_name_H-M   'P 1'
#
loop_
_entity.id
_entity.type
_entity.pdbx_description
1 polymer ?
#
loop_
_entity_poly.entity_id
_entity_poly.type
_entity_poly.pdbx_seq_one_letter_code
_entity_poly.pdbx_strand_id
1 'polypeptide(L)'
;FTYLGFSPIKTFPAAFVAYGEKEHIVNASVQQKGNYKVLVIHQINQRFVLRAGHKVVGIENHGVGKVTVPDGNTISPHVQRVETEK
;
A
#
# COMPACT_ATOMS: atom_id res chain seq x y z
N PHE A 1 -5.04 2.99 -2.70
CA PHE A 1 -4.07 2.74 -1.61
C PHE A 1 -4.46 1.46 -0.88
N THR A 2 -3.47 0.70 -0.42
CA THR A 2 -3.67 -0.47 0.45
C THR A 2 -2.95 -0.21 1.78
N TYR A 3 -3.61 -0.49 2.89
CA TYR A 3 -3.10 -0.23 4.24
C TYR A 3 -2.92 -1.55 4.98
N LEU A 4 -1.69 -1.85 5.41
CA LEU A 4 -1.37 -3.06 6.16
C LEU A 4 -0.86 -2.68 7.56
N GLY A 5 -1.57 -3.13 8.60
CA GLY A 5 -1.21 -2.87 10.00
C GLY A 5 -0.23 -3.90 10.55
N PHE A 6 0.79 -3.43 11.26
CA PHE A 6 1.82 -4.25 11.90
C PHE A 6 1.98 -3.88 13.36
N SER A 7 2.09 -4.90 14.20
CA SER A 7 2.53 -4.75 15.59
C SER A 7 3.90 -4.06 15.65
N PRO A 8 4.13 -3.12 16.58
CA PRO A 8 5.31 -2.26 16.59
C PRO A 8 6.59 -3.02 16.98
N ILE A 9 6.44 -4.17 17.61
CA ILE A 9 7.53 -5.05 18.06
C ILE A 9 7.94 -6.09 17.01
N LYS A 10 7.19 -6.23 15.91
CA LYS A 10 7.51 -7.19 14.85
C LYS A 10 8.44 -6.56 13.81
N THR A 11 9.26 -7.38 13.18
CA THR A 11 10.07 -6.98 12.03
C THR A 11 9.16 -6.40 10.95
N PHE A 12 9.49 -5.20 10.49
CA PHE A 12 8.70 -4.50 9.47
C PHE A 12 9.15 -4.94 8.07
N PRO A 13 8.25 -5.44 7.21
CA PRO A 13 8.64 -6.01 5.92
C PRO A 13 8.75 -4.94 4.82
N ALA A 14 9.48 -5.28 3.75
CA ALA A 14 9.35 -4.63 2.45
C ALA A 14 8.15 -5.22 1.69
N ALA A 15 7.44 -4.38 0.92
CA ALA A 15 6.32 -4.82 0.09
C ALA A 15 6.65 -4.78 -1.40
N PHE A 16 6.10 -5.76 -2.09
CA PHE A 16 6.17 -5.94 -3.54
C PHE A 16 4.77 -6.24 -4.05
N VAL A 17 4.50 -5.89 -5.31
CA VAL A 17 3.34 -6.41 -6.04
C VAL A 17 3.78 -7.60 -6.88
N ALA A 18 2.94 -8.64 -6.95
CA ALA A 18 3.17 -9.78 -7.82
C ALA A 18 2.29 -9.70 -9.09
N TYR A 19 2.93 -9.72 -10.24
CA TYR A 19 2.30 -9.85 -11.56
C TYR A 19 2.66 -11.22 -12.14
N GLY A 20 1.74 -12.18 -11.98
CA GLY A 20 2.05 -13.58 -12.27
C GLY A 20 3.15 -14.08 -11.34
N GLU A 21 4.28 -14.51 -11.93
CA GLU A 21 5.45 -15.02 -11.21
C GLU A 21 6.52 -13.96 -10.93
N LYS A 22 6.30 -12.71 -11.37
CA LYS A 22 7.28 -11.62 -11.23
C LYS A 22 6.87 -10.64 -10.15
N GLU A 23 7.85 -10.16 -9.38
CA GLU A 23 7.65 -9.15 -8.35
C GLU A 23 8.19 -7.79 -8.79
N HIS A 24 7.40 -6.74 -8.56
CA HIS A 24 7.83 -5.36 -8.76
C HIS A 24 7.83 -4.61 -7.42
N ILE A 25 8.83 -3.73 -7.24
CA ILE A 25 8.86 -2.80 -6.11
C ILE A 25 7.67 -1.85 -6.18
N VAL A 26 7.19 -1.43 -5.02
CA VAL A 26 6.04 -0.52 -4.91
C VAL A 26 6.47 0.76 -4.22
N ASN A 27 5.86 1.88 -4.61
CA ASN A 27 5.94 3.08 -3.79
C ASN A 27 5.10 2.87 -2.52
N ALA A 28 5.75 3.01 -1.37
CA ALA A 28 5.11 2.85 -0.08
C ALA A 28 5.72 3.80 0.95
N SER A 29 4.93 4.12 1.96
CA SER A 29 5.31 4.94 3.10
C SER A 29 4.92 4.25 4.40
N VAL A 30 5.58 4.58 5.50
CA VAL A 30 5.26 4.05 6.83
C VAL A 30 4.65 5.14 7.69
N GLN A 31 3.53 4.83 8.33
CA GLN A 31 2.87 5.73 9.28
C GLN A 31 2.79 5.05 10.66
N GLN A 32 3.15 5.77 11.72
CA GLN A 32 2.86 5.33 13.09
C GLN A 32 1.42 5.74 13.44
N LYS A 33 0.60 4.79 13.88
CA LYS A 33 -0.75 5.05 14.39
C LYS A 33 -0.88 4.45 15.78
N GLY A 34 -0.86 5.31 16.81
CA GLY A 34 -0.88 4.87 18.21
C GLY A 34 0.20 3.83 18.49
N ASN A 35 -0.21 2.61 18.85
CA ASN A 35 0.66 1.50 19.17
C ASN A 35 0.92 0.54 18.00
N TYR A 36 0.71 0.92 16.74
CA TYR A 36 1.02 0.07 15.58
C TYR A 36 1.59 0.87 14.41
N LYS A 37 2.30 0.19 13.51
CA LYS A 37 2.83 0.76 12.26
C LYS A 37 1.93 0.37 11.11
N VAL A 38 1.73 1.28 10.16
CA VAL A 38 0.96 1.04 8.95
C VAL A 38 1.88 1.17 7.75
N LEU A 39 1.98 0.09 6.97
CA LEU A 39 2.55 0.14 5.63
C LEU A 39 1.47 0.64 4.68
N VAL A 40 1.66 1.84 4.15
CA VAL A 40 0.77 2.47 3.19
C VAL A 40 1.33 2.26 1.81
N ILE A 41 0.71 1.37 1.04
CA ILE A 41 1.09 1.07 -0.34
C ILE A 41 0.26 1.95 -1.27
N HIS A 42 0.92 2.71 -2.15
CA HIS A 42 0.28 3.74 -2.98
C HIS A 42 -0.41 3.18 -4.23
N GLN A 43 -0.96 1.97 -4.15
CA GLN A 43 -1.68 1.29 -5.22
C GLN A 43 -2.61 0.20 -4.67
N ILE A 44 -3.54 -0.28 -5.51
CA ILE A 44 -4.41 -1.44 -5.23
C ILE A 44 -4.03 -2.53 -6.23
N ASN A 45 -3.79 -3.75 -5.75
CA ASN A 45 -3.49 -4.90 -6.59
C ASN A 45 -4.10 -6.17 -6.00
N GLN A 46 -4.22 -7.20 -6.83
CA GLN A 46 -4.74 -8.50 -6.41
C GLN A 46 -3.75 -9.25 -5.53
N ARG A 47 -2.44 -9.15 -5.80
CA ARG A 47 -1.41 -9.89 -5.06
C ARG A 47 -0.27 -9.00 -4.60
N PHE A 48 0.06 -9.12 -3.32
CA PHE A 48 1.24 -8.50 -2.73
C PHE A 48 2.14 -9.57 -2.11
N VAL A 49 3.43 -9.29 -2.05
CA VAL A 49 4.41 -10.10 -1.36
C VAL A 49 5.13 -9.23 -0.34
N LEU A 50 5.17 -9.70 0.91
CA LEU A 50 5.90 -9.07 2.00
C LEU A 50 7.16 -9.88 2.29
N ARG A 51 8.30 -9.21 2.38
CA ARG A 51 9.61 -9.85 2.61
C ARG A 51 10.35 -9.24 3.79
N ALA A 52 10.94 -10.09 4.63
CA ALA A 52 11.81 -9.71 5.73
C ALA A 52 12.92 -10.76 5.91
N GLY A 53 14.10 -10.49 5.35
CA GLY A 53 15.16 -11.50 5.24
C GLY A 53 14.68 -12.71 4.43
N HIS A 54 14.76 -13.90 5.02
CA HIS A 54 14.28 -15.15 4.40
C HIS A 54 12.77 -15.40 4.57
N LYS A 55 12.04 -14.53 5.29
CA LYS A 55 10.60 -14.70 5.53
C LYS A 55 9.81 -14.05 4.40
N VAL A 56 8.81 -14.77 3.90
CA VAL A 56 7.93 -14.35 2.81
C VAL A 56 6.47 -14.57 3.21
N VAL A 57 5.62 -13.57 2.98
CA VAL A 57 4.17 -13.66 3.15
C VAL A 57 3.48 -13.15 1.89
N GLY A 58 2.64 -13.99 1.28
CA GLY A 58 1.75 -13.59 0.19
C GLY A 58 0.42 -13.07 0.72
N ILE A 59 -0.12 -12.04 0.07
CA ILE A 59 -1.45 -11.49 0.35
C ILE A 59 -2.24 -11.51 -0.95
N GLU A 60 -3.44 -12.10 -0.91
CA GLU A 60 -4.39 -12.09 -2.03
C GLU A 60 -5.64 -11.28 -1.68
N ASN A 61 -5.94 -10.29 -2.50
CA ASN A 61 -7.10 -9.41 -2.37
C ASN A 61 -8.20 -9.84 -3.35
N HIS A 62 -9.18 -10.60 -2.86
CA HIS A 62 -10.35 -11.02 -3.64
C HIS A 62 -11.41 -9.92 -3.83
N GLY A 63 -11.14 -8.69 -3.37
CA GLY A 63 -12.02 -7.52 -3.47
C GLY A 63 -11.68 -6.57 -4.62
N VAL A 64 -10.59 -6.80 -5.36
CA VAL A 64 -10.19 -5.94 -6.48
C VAL A 64 -11.32 -5.84 -7.50
N GLY A 65 -11.65 -4.62 -7.92
CA GLY A 65 -12.68 -4.34 -8.91
C GLY A 65 -14.13 -4.44 -8.43
N LYS A 66 -14.38 -4.86 -7.17
CA LYS A 66 -15.74 -4.94 -6.62
C LYS A 66 -16.28 -3.61 -6.09
N VAL A 67 -15.38 -2.71 -5.70
CA VAL A 67 -15.71 -1.37 -5.20
C VAL A 67 -14.80 -0.37 -5.90
N THR A 68 -15.41 0.65 -6.49
CA THR A 68 -14.70 1.78 -7.08
C THR A 68 -14.93 3.02 -6.24
N VAL A 69 -13.88 3.84 -6.10
CA VAL A 69 -13.94 5.17 -5.48
C VAL A 69 -13.79 6.22 -6.57
N PRO A 70 -14.43 7.40 -6.45
CA PRO A 70 -14.26 8.48 -7.42
C PRO A 70 -12.79 8.88 -7.56
N ASP A 71 -12.36 9.20 -8.78
CA ASP A 71 -11.01 9.72 -9.02
C ASP A 71 -10.85 11.10 -8.37
N GLY A 72 -9.70 11.30 -7.71
CA GLY A 72 -9.32 12.54 -7.05
C GLY A 72 -7.85 12.85 -7.31
N ASN A 73 -7.50 14.14 -7.39
CA ASN A 73 -6.13 14.56 -7.64
C ASN A 73 -5.25 14.61 -6.36
N THR A 74 -5.84 14.34 -5.20
CA THR A 74 -5.12 14.12 -3.93
C THR A 74 -5.70 12.94 -3.16
N ILE A 75 -4.99 12.51 -2.12
CA ILE A 75 -5.42 11.42 -1.23
C ILE A 75 -6.50 11.83 -0.22
N SER A 76 -6.79 13.14 -0.11
CA SER A 76 -7.75 13.69 0.84
C SER A 76 -8.94 14.26 0.07
N PRO A 77 -10.19 13.91 0.42
CA PRO A 77 -11.36 14.49 -0.22
C PRO A 77 -11.48 16.00 0.04
N HIS A 78 -10.71 16.54 0.98
CA HIS A 78 -10.72 17.96 1.35
C HIS A 78 -9.59 18.78 0.70
N VAL A 79 -8.75 18.18 -0.15
CA VAL A 79 -7.61 18.86 -0.77
C VAL A 79 -7.68 18.69 -2.28
N GLN A 80 -7.49 19.79 -3.00
CA GLN A 80 -7.44 19.80 -4.47
C GLN A 80 -6.06 20.29 -4.94
N ARG A 81 -5.45 19.56 -5.87
CA ARG A 81 -4.28 20.06 -6.61
C ARG A 81 -4.75 21.12 -7.61
N VAL A 82 -4.17 22.32 -7.54
CA VAL A 82 -4.40 23.41 -8.49
C VAL A 82 -3.07 23.75 -9.14
N GLU A 83 -3.05 23.81 -10.48
CA GLU A 83 -1.90 24.29 -11.24
C GLU A 83 -2.00 25.81 -11.38
N THR A 84 -0.95 26.53 -11.04
CA THR A 84 -0.88 27.99 -11.19
C THR A 84 0.05 28.33 -12.34
N GLU A 85 -0.40 29.18 -13.27
CA GLU A 85 0.46 29.77 -14.29
C GLU A 85 1.54 30.62 -13.62
N LYS A 86 2.76 30.58 -14.14
CA LYS A 86 3.93 31.32 -13.63
C LYS A 86 3.99 32.73 -14.16
#